data_AF-F6TJR3-F1
#
_entry.id   AF-F6TJR3-F1
#
_cell.length_a   1.000
_cell.length_b   1.000
_cell.length_c   1.000
_cell.angle_alpha   90.00
_cell.angle_beta   90.00
_cell.angle_gamma   90.00
#
_symmetry.space_group_name_H-M   'P 1'
#
loop_
_entity.id
_entity.type
_entity.pdbx_description
1 polymer ?
#
loop_
_entity_poly.entity_id
_entity_poly.type
_entity_poly.pdbx_seq_one_letter_code
_entity_poly.pdbx_strand_id
1 'polypeptide(L)'
;MYLPDKLVKPLSSKIDWCEPNYVVSTNIAEFWNTLSNIPMLVIPLILIYLYKDYSLKVLHCRFVNIVWALLVLTAIGSTYFHATLSLLGLFVDEIGILWMGFAMLGMWLPGVYLPEYFNKNRYHYHVLMIAGAITSTILGLIKPQINHIFLFFFLIPTLKVAKGQLSRHTSPEFQRLCKRGLVTLAFALVSWVCDRFICSFWLQIHFPYLHAIWHVLIAIATYQLGVCCSYSYALHSSPKTN
;
A
#
# COMPACT_ATOMS: atom_id res chain seq x y z
N MET A 1 3.35 24.23 24.58
CA MET A 1 3.55 23.32 23.44
C MET A 1 3.21 21.91 23.92
N TYR A 2 1.94 21.49 23.81
CA TYR A 2 1.39 20.23 24.35
C TYR A 2 1.07 19.18 23.25
N LEU A 3 1.56 19.42 22.03
CA LEU A 3 1.32 18.54 20.88
C LEU A 3 2.05 17.18 20.93
N PRO A 4 3.31 17.07 21.41
CA PRO A 4 4.05 15.80 21.36
C PRO A 4 3.37 14.70 22.18
N ASP A 5 2.94 15.01 23.41
CA ASP A 5 2.33 14.03 24.31
C ASP A 5 1.03 13.47 23.74
N LYS A 6 0.21 14.31 23.10
CA LYS A 6 -1.03 13.86 22.45
C LYS A 6 -0.79 12.99 21.23
N LEU A 7 0.35 13.12 20.57
CA LEU A 7 0.67 12.39 19.35
C LEU A 7 1.01 10.93 19.64
N VAL A 8 1.79 10.67 20.68
CA VAL A 8 2.30 9.33 21.03
C VAL A 8 1.49 8.62 22.10
N LYS A 9 0.62 9.34 22.83
CA LYS A 9 -0.22 8.75 23.88
C LYS A 9 -1.06 7.60 23.32
N PRO A 10 -1.09 6.43 23.98
CA PRO A 10 -1.99 5.36 23.60
C PRO A 10 -3.46 5.81 23.60
N LEU A 11 -4.27 5.26 22.69
CA LEU A 11 -5.69 5.60 22.49
C LEU A 11 -5.93 7.10 22.20
N SER A 12 -4.95 7.78 21.57
CA SER A 12 -5.11 9.18 21.14
C SER A 12 -5.77 9.32 19.77
N SER A 13 -5.78 8.25 18.98
CA SER A 13 -6.51 8.18 17.70
C SER A 13 -8.02 8.21 17.91
N LYS A 14 -8.74 8.78 16.95
CA LYS A 14 -10.21 8.67 16.86
C LYS A 14 -10.67 7.44 16.06
N ILE A 15 -9.73 6.77 15.40
CA ILE A 15 -9.96 5.55 14.64
C ILE A 15 -9.61 4.37 15.52
N ASP A 16 -10.55 3.44 15.59
CA ASP A 16 -10.54 2.16 16.30
C ASP A 16 -11.15 1.14 15.32
N TRP A 17 -10.60 -0.08 15.24
CA TRP A 17 -11.09 -1.14 14.36
C TRP A 17 -11.96 -2.12 15.14
N CYS A 18 -12.46 -3.18 14.48
CA CYS A 18 -13.36 -4.10 15.16
C CYS A 18 -12.72 -4.93 16.26
N GLU A 19 -11.41 -5.20 16.17
CA GLU A 19 -10.71 -6.04 17.13
C GLU A 19 -10.80 -5.42 18.53
N PRO A 20 -11.35 -6.14 19.53
CA PRO A 20 -11.48 -5.58 20.87
C PRO A 20 -10.13 -5.30 21.54
N ASN A 21 -10.00 -4.08 22.06
CA ASN A 21 -8.77 -3.59 22.66
C ASN A 21 -8.35 -4.37 23.92
N TYR A 22 -7.07 -4.75 23.97
CA TYR A 22 -6.38 -5.39 25.10
C TYR A 22 -6.95 -6.75 25.54
N VAL A 23 -7.68 -7.46 24.68
CA VAL A 23 -8.27 -8.76 25.02
C VAL A 23 -7.25 -9.89 25.03
N VAL A 24 -6.28 -9.90 24.11
CA VAL A 24 -5.25 -10.94 24.03
C VAL A 24 -3.99 -10.56 24.83
N SER A 25 -3.67 -9.28 24.91
CA SER A 25 -2.48 -8.75 25.60
C SER A 25 -2.80 -7.43 26.29
N THR A 26 -2.30 -7.24 27.51
CA THR A 26 -2.45 -5.96 28.24
C THR A 26 -1.58 -4.83 27.69
N ASN A 27 -0.60 -5.15 26.82
CA ASN A 27 0.36 -4.19 26.29
C ASN A 27 0.08 -3.80 24.82
N ILE A 28 -0.76 -4.55 24.12
CA ILE A 28 -1.04 -4.36 22.69
C ILE A 28 -2.56 -4.21 22.55
N ALA A 29 -3.02 -3.06 22.05
CA ALA A 29 -4.44 -2.76 21.92
C ALA A 29 -5.13 -3.76 20.98
N GLU A 30 -4.79 -3.78 19.70
CA GLU A 30 -5.36 -4.71 18.73
C GLU A 30 -4.31 -5.77 18.34
N PHE A 31 -4.31 -6.91 19.02
CA PHE A 31 -3.22 -7.89 18.97
C PHE A 31 -3.03 -8.53 17.60
N TRP A 32 -4.12 -8.98 16.98
CA TRP A 32 -4.08 -9.64 15.67
C TRP A 32 -3.84 -8.63 14.55
N ASN A 33 -4.43 -7.44 14.61
CA ASN A 33 -4.13 -6.35 13.69
C ASN A 33 -2.65 -5.94 13.78
N THR A 34 -2.05 -5.96 14.98
CA THR A 34 -0.61 -5.71 15.17
C THR A 34 0.24 -6.80 14.51
N LEU A 35 0.02 -8.08 14.83
CA LEU A 35 0.88 -9.18 14.33
C LEU A 35 0.69 -9.49 12.84
N SER A 36 -0.51 -9.24 12.30
CA SER A 36 -0.79 -9.46 10.87
C SER A 36 0.00 -8.54 9.94
N ASN A 37 0.69 -7.52 10.47
CA ASN A 37 1.64 -6.69 9.73
C ASN A 37 3.00 -7.36 9.46
N ILE A 38 3.33 -8.48 10.11
CA ILE A 38 4.62 -9.18 9.95
C ILE A 38 4.95 -9.50 8.48
N PRO A 39 4.04 -10.06 7.65
CA PRO A 39 4.33 -10.29 6.24
C PRO A 39 4.66 -8.99 5.49
N MET A 40 4.00 -7.89 5.83
CA MET A 40 4.21 -6.58 5.23
C MET A 40 5.54 -5.92 5.67
N LEU A 41 6.13 -6.36 6.78
CA LEU A 41 7.50 -6.03 7.18
C LEU A 41 8.54 -6.91 6.47
N VAL A 42 8.34 -8.22 6.48
CA VAL A 42 9.37 -9.20 6.04
C VAL A 42 9.49 -9.26 4.52
N ILE A 43 8.37 -9.31 3.80
CA ILE A 43 8.37 -9.44 2.34
C ILE A 43 9.15 -8.30 1.65
N PRO A 44 8.89 -7.01 1.92
CA PRO A 44 9.64 -5.94 1.24
C PRO A 44 11.12 -5.93 1.56
N LEU A 45 11.56 -6.35 2.76
CA LEU A 45 12.98 -6.48 3.07
C LEU A 45 13.67 -7.51 2.16
N ILE A 46 12.99 -8.64 1.90
CA ILE A 46 13.44 -9.63 0.92
C ILE A 46 13.44 -9.03 -0.49
N LEU A 47 12.39 -8.28 -0.86
CA LEU A 47 12.29 -7.65 -2.19
C LEU A 47 13.39 -6.61 -2.44
N ILE A 48 13.79 -5.82 -1.44
CA ILE A 48 14.91 -4.87 -1.56
C ILE A 48 16.18 -5.59 -2.03
N TYR A 49 16.44 -6.78 -1.49
CA TYR A 49 17.57 -7.61 -1.90
C TYR A 49 17.36 -8.20 -3.30
N LEU A 50 16.19 -8.81 -3.56
CA LEU A 50 15.89 -9.46 -4.84
C LEU A 50 15.81 -8.49 -6.03
N TYR A 51 15.43 -7.23 -5.80
CA TYR A 51 15.31 -6.20 -6.83
C TYR A 51 16.64 -5.52 -7.18
N LYS A 52 17.78 -5.95 -6.61
CA LYS A 52 19.10 -5.38 -6.91
C LYS A 52 19.38 -5.30 -8.41
N ASP A 53 19.27 -6.42 -9.11
CA ASP A 53 19.48 -6.47 -10.56
C ASP A 53 18.47 -5.65 -11.35
N TYR A 54 17.19 -5.68 -10.94
CA TYR A 54 16.14 -4.87 -11.55
C TYR A 54 16.47 -3.38 -11.46
N SER A 55 16.90 -2.91 -10.29
CA SER A 55 17.23 -1.49 -10.06
C SER A 55 18.44 -1.01 -10.87
N LEU A 56 19.39 -1.91 -11.16
CA LEU A 56 20.61 -1.57 -11.88
C LEU A 56 20.45 -1.68 -13.40
N LYS A 57 19.67 -2.66 -13.89
CA LYS A 57 19.60 -3.02 -15.30
C LYS A 57 18.40 -2.43 -16.03
N VAL A 58 17.30 -2.11 -15.32
CA VAL A 58 16.08 -1.60 -15.94
C VAL A 58 16.08 -0.07 -15.93
N LEU A 59 15.87 0.53 -17.11
CA LEU A 59 15.92 1.98 -17.30
C LEU A 59 14.90 2.70 -16.38
N HIS A 60 15.33 3.79 -15.75
CA HIS A 60 14.54 4.59 -14.80
C HIS A 60 14.07 3.85 -13.53
N CYS A 61 14.54 2.64 -13.23
CA CYS A 61 14.14 1.85 -12.06
C CYS A 61 15.14 1.86 -10.89
N ARG A 62 16.17 2.71 -10.94
CA ARG A 62 17.21 2.83 -9.89
C ARG A 62 16.64 3.04 -8.48
N PHE A 63 15.47 3.66 -8.39
CA PHE A 63 14.83 4.02 -7.13
C PHE A 63 13.67 3.08 -6.75
N VAL A 64 13.52 1.92 -7.39
CA VAL A 64 12.44 0.96 -7.07
C VAL A 64 12.40 0.57 -5.59
N ASN A 65 13.57 0.48 -4.94
CA ASN A 65 13.68 0.14 -3.53
C ASN A 65 13.08 1.19 -2.59
N ILE A 66 12.81 2.42 -3.06
CA ILE A 66 12.03 3.41 -2.31
C ILE A 66 10.60 2.89 -2.08
N VAL A 67 9.98 2.23 -3.06
CA VAL A 67 8.65 1.64 -2.91
C VAL A 67 8.64 0.61 -1.78
N TRP A 68 9.64 -0.28 -1.76
CA TRP A 68 9.76 -1.31 -0.74
C TRP A 68 10.09 -0.74 0.64
N ALA A 69 10.94 0.29 0.70
CA ALA A 69 11.23 1.00 1.95
C ALA A 69 9.99 1.72 2.51
N LEU A 70 9.16 2.31 1.66
CA LEU A 70 7.88 2.90 2.05
C LEU A 70 6.90 1.84 2.56
N LEU A 71 6.88 0.63 1.97
CA LEU A 71 6.07 -0.47 2.48
C LEU A 71 6.53 -0.93 3.88
N VAL A 72 7.85 -1.01 4.12
CA VAL A 72 8.40 -1.29 5.46
C VAL A 72 7.98 -0.19 6.44
N LEU A 73 8.15 1.08 6.08
CA LEU A 73 7.77 2.21 6.93
C LEU A 73 6.26 2.19 7.27
N THR A 74 5.43 1.91 6.27
CA THR A 74 3.98 1.76 6.43
C THR A 74 3.66 0.62 7.40
N ALA A 75 4.30 -0.54 7.25
CA ALA A 75 4.08 -1.67 8.13
C ALA A 75 4.57 -1.41 9.57
N ILE A 76 5.66 -0.65 9.76
CA ILE A 76 6.09 -0.18 11.09
C ILE A 76 5.04 0.75 11.68
N GLY A 77 4.54 1.71 10.88
CA GLY A 77 3.48 2.63 11.26
C GLY A 77 2.21 1.91 11.69
N SER A 78 1.72 0.99 10.87
CA SER A 78 0.54 0.16 11.13
C SER A 78 0.73 -0.73 12.37
N THR A 79 1.89 -1.40 12.51
CA THR A 79 2.22 -2.18 13.71
C THR A 79 2.17 -1.31 14.97
N TYR A 80 2.79 -0.13 14.94
CA TYR A 80 2.79 0.80 16.07
C TYR A 80 1.39 1.37 16.34
N PHE A 81 0.64 1.66 15.28
CA PHE A 81 -0.74 2.12 15.36
C PHE A 81 -1.61 1.08 16.05
N HIS A 82 -1.68 -0.16 15.57
CA HIS A 82 -2.54 -1.18 16.17
C HIS A 82 -2.09 -1.59 17.58
N ALA A 83 -0.80 -1.47 17.89
CA ALA A 83 -0.32 -1.73 19.24
C ALA A 83 -0.75 -0.66 20.26
N THR A 84 -0.90 0.60 19.82
CA THR A 84 -1.08 1.75 20.73
C THR A 84 -2.37 2.54 20.51
N LEU A 85 -2.99 2.43 19.34
CA LEU A 85 -3.99 3.33 18.78
C LEU A 85 -3.60 4.82 18.93
N SER A 86 -2.32 5.12 18.70
CA SER A 86 -1.77 6.47 18.78
C SER A 86 -1.96 7.26 17.48
N LEU A 87 -2.07 8.59 17.59
CA LEU A 87 -2.17 9.48 16.44
C LEU A 87 -0.88 9.48 15.58
N LEU A 88 0.29 9.32 16.20
CA LEU A 88 1.56 9.16 15.48
C LEU A 88 1.52 7.91 14.60
N GLY A 89 1.15 6.76 15.17
CA GLY A 89 1.04 5.51 14.43
C GLY A 89 0.09 5.65 13.25
N LEU A 90 -1.09 6.24 13.48
CA LEU A 90 -2.07 6.50 12.44
C LEU A 90 -1.48 7.32 11.28
N PHE A 91 -0.74 8.40 11.59
CA PHE A 91 -0.13 9.22 10.55
C PHE A 91 0.94 8.48 9.77
N VAL A 92 1.83 7.74 10.44
CA VAL A 92 2.90 6.98 9.75
C VAL A 92 2.29 5.89 8.86
N ASP A 93 1.23 5.22 9.33
CA ASP A 93 0.50 4.21 8.56
C ASP A 93 -0.21 4.83 7.33
N GLU A 94 -1.21 5.68 7.54
CA GLU A 94 -2.05 6.18 6.45
C GLU A 94 -1.27 7.03 5.44
N ILE A 95 -0.38 7.91 5.91
CA ILE A 95 0.44 8.75 5.01
C ILE A 95 1.48 7.86 4.31
N GLY A 96 2.02 6.85 4.99
CA GLY A 96 2.90 5.84 4.39
C GLY A 96 2.25 5.16 3.19
N ILE A 97 0.99 4.72 3.32
CA ILE A 97 0.25 4.10 2.22
C ILE A 97 0.08 5.07 1.04
N LEU A 98 -0.26 6.34 1.30
CA LEU A 98 -0.44 7.34 0.24
C LEU A 98 0.87 7.59 -0.52
N TRP A 99 1.98 7.77 0.21
CA TRP A 99 3.31 7.93 -0.40
C TRP A 99 3.71 6.71 -1.21
N MET A 100 3.44 5.50 -0.70
CA MET A 100 3.66 4.27 -1.43
C MET A 100 2.84 4.25 -2.74
N GLY A 101 1.55 4.61 -2.70
CA GLY A 101 0.70 4.70 -3.89
C GLY A 101 1.27 5.64 -4.95
N PHE A 102 1.69 6.84 -4.55
CA PHE A 102 2.35 7.79 -5.46
C PHE A 102 3.68 7.26 -6.00
N ALA A 103 4.50 6.61 -5.17
CA ALA A 103 5.75 6.01 -5.59
C ALA A 103 5.55 4.86 -6.59
N MET A 104 4.55 4.00 -6.36
CA MET A 104 4.18 2.91 -7.28
C MET A 104 3.70 3.44 -8.63
N LEU A 105 2.87 4.49 -8.65
CA LEU A 105 2.45 5.15 -9.89
C LEU A 105 3.62 5.82 -10.60
N GLY A 106 4.43 6.60 -9.88
CA GLY A 106 5.65 7.23 -10.38
C GLY A 106 6.61 6.22 -11.02
N MET A 107 6.75 5.06 -10.38
CA MET A 107 7.61 4.00 -10.87
C MET A 107 7.00 3.29 -12.07
N TRP A 108 5.84 2.65 -11.88
CA TRP A 108 5.36 1.62 -12.80
C TRP A 108 4.23 2.04 -13.73
N LEU A 109 3.74 3.28 -13.70
CA LEU A 109 2.73 3.71 -14.67
C LEU A 109 3.30 3.60 -16.11
N PRO A 110 2.65 2.81 -16.99
CA PRO A 110 3.07 2.71 -18.38
C PRO A 110 3.00 4.05 -19.11
N GLY A 111 3.96 4.29 -20.02
CA GLY A 111 4.06 5.55 -20.76
C GLY A 111 2.82 5.92 -21.59
N VAL A 112 2.02 4.93 -21.99
CA VAL A 112 0.74 5.12 -22.70
C VAL A 112 -0.35 5.79 -21.84
N TYR A 113 -0.19 5.77 -20.51
CA TYR A 113 -1.12 6.39 -19.57
C TYR A 113 -0.55 7.68 -18.95
N LEU A 114 0.66 8.09 -19.35
CA LEU A 114 1.20 9.38 -18.95
C LEU A 114 0.43 10.50 -19.68
N PRO A 115 0.10 11.61 -18.99
CA PRO A 115 -0.51 12.76 -19.64
C PRO A 115 0.32 13.25 -20.83
N GLU A 116 -0.33 13.48 -21.98
CA GLU A 116 0.33 13.91 -23.21
C GLU A 116 1.10 15.23 -23.05
N TYR A 117 0.63 16.11 -22.16
CA TYR A 117 1.29 17.38 -21.82
C TYR A 117 2.75 17.22 -21.38
N PHE A 118 3.11 16.08 -20.77
CA PHE A 118 4.49 15.83 -20.36
C PHE A 118 5.38 15.33 -21.50
N ASN A 119 4.86 15.15 -22.72
CA ASN A 119 5.58 14.54 -23.85
C ASN A 119 6.28 13.22 -23.46
N LYS A 120 5.62 12.41 -22.63
CA LYS A 120 6.15 11.18 -22.02
C LYS A 120 7.45 11.36 -21.19
N ASN A 121 7.80 12.60 -20.83
CA ASN A 121 8.91 12.91 -19.95
C ASN A 121 8.58 12.46 -18.52
N ARG A 122 9.28 11.42 -18.05
CA ARG A 122 9.10 10.84 -16.72
C ARG A 122 9.52 11.78 -15.59
N TYR A 123 10.42 12.72 -15.83
CA TYR A 123 10.88 13.66 -14.81
C TYR A 123 9.72 14.53 -14.29
N HIS A 124 8.98 15.21 -15.17
CA HIS A 124 7.86 16.04 -14.77
C HIS A 124 6.73 15.22 -14.11
N TYR A 125 6.53 13.99 -14.57
CA TYR A 125 5.58 13.08 -13.96
C TYR A 125 6.01 12.68 -12.53
N HIS A 126 7.29 12.41 -12.29
CA HIS A 126 7.82 12.15 -10.95
C HIS A 126 7.64 13.35 -10.02
N VAL A 127 7.90 14.57 -10.51
CA VAL A 127 7.64 15.81 -9.76
C VAL A 127 6.16 15.92 -9.40
N LEU A 128 5.24 15.61 -10.32
CA LEU A 128 3.80 15.60 -10.03
C LEU A 128 3.42 14.56 -8.96
N MET A 129 3.99 13.36 -9.00
CA MET A 129 3.73 12.34 -7.97
C MET A 129 4.25 12.75 -6.59
N ILE A 130 5.43 13.37 -6.52
CA ILE A 130 5.98 13.91 -5.28
C ILE A 130 5.10 15.06 -4.75
N ALA A 131 4.70 15.98 -5.62
CA ALA A 131 3.79 17.07 -5.25
C ALA A 131 2.46 16.52 -4.71
N GLY A 132 1.88 15.51 -5.37
CA GLY A 132 0.67 14.82 -4.92
C GLY A 132 0.84 14.18 -3.54
N ALA A 133 1.97 13.51 -3.28
CA ALA A 133 2.27 12.92 -1.98
C ALA A 133 2.36 13.99 -0.87
N ILE A 134 3.06 15.10 -1.13
CA ILE A 134 3.16 16.24 -0.20
C ILE A 134 1.78 16.86 0.06
N THR A 135 1.01 17.14 -0.98
CA THR A 135 -0.35 17.69 -0.84
C THR A 135 -1.23 16.74 -0.02
N SER A 136 -1.19 15.44 -0.29
CA SER A 136 -1.95 14.45 0.47
C SER A 136 -1.54 14.39 1.94
N THR A 137 -0.25 14.57 2.24
CA THR A 137 0.27 14.68 3.60
C THR A 137 -0.31 15.89 4.33
N ILE A 138 -0.25 17.07 3.69
CA ILE A 138 -0.80 18.31 4.27
C ILE A 138 -2.30 18.15 4.55
N LEU A 139 -3.06 17.60 3.60
CA LEU A 139 -4.50 17.35 3.78
C LEU A 139 -4.76 16.33 4.89
N GLY A 140 -3.96 15.26 4.98
CA GLY A 140 -4.06 14.25 6.03
C GLY A 140 -3.77 14.78 7.43
N LEU A 141 -2.84 15.73 7.55
CA LEU A 141 -2.56 16.40 8.83
C LEU A 141 -3.71 17.33 9.25
N ILE A 142 -4.43 17.93 8.30
CA ILE A 142 -5.59 18.80 8.59
C ILE A 142 -6.83 17.97 8.92
N LYS A 143 -7.11 16.93 8.13
CA LYS A 143 -8.29 16.07 8.30
C LYS A 143 -7.92 14.61 8.05
N PRO A 144 -7.40 13.92 9.09
CA PRO A 144 -6.89 12.54 8.98
C PRO A 144 -7.92 11.57 8.40
N GLN A 145 -9.19 11.79 8.76
CA GLN A 145 -10.35 11.03 8.29
C GLN A 145 -10.51 11.00 6.76
N ILE A 146 -9.85 11.86 5.98
CA ILE A 146 -9.95 11.84 4.51
C ILE A 146 -8.91 10.90 3.89
N ASN A 147 -7.83 10.54 4.59
CA ASN A 147 -6.74 9.74 4.02
C ASN A 147 -7.22 8.39 3.46
N HIS A 148 -8.09 7.70 4.19
CA HIS A 148 -8.66 6.43 3.71
C HIS A 148 -9.58 6.61 2.49
N ILE A 149 -10.15 7.80 2.25
CA ILE A 149 -10.88 8.11 1.01
C ILE A 149 -9.89 8.25 -0.15
N PHE A 150 -8.76 8.95 0.08
CA PHE A 150 -7.73 9.13 -0.96
C PHE A 150 -7.14 7.79 -1.42
N LEU A 151 -7.05 6.82 -0.52
CA LEU A 151 -6.59 5.46 -0.83
C LEU A 151 -7.38 4.82 -1.98
N PHE A 152 -8.70 5.01 -2.02
CA PHE A 152 -9.55 4.44 -3.08
C PHE A 152 -9.28 5.06 -4.46
N PHE A 153 -8.72 6.27 -4.55
CA PHE A 153 -8.35 6.84 -5.86
C PHE A 153 -7.21 6.07 -6.52
N PHE A 154 -6.35 5.39 -5.77
CA PHE A 154 -5.29 4.54 -6.33
C PHE A 154 -5.82 3.23 -6.91
N LEU A 155 -7.04 2.82 -6.56
CA LEU A 155 -7.65 1.61 -7.11
C LEU A 155 -7.90 1.73 -8.61
N ILE A 156 -8.36 2.89 -9.07
CA ILE A 156 -8.66 3.15 -10.49
C ILE A 156 -7.43 2.94 -11.39
N PRO A 157 -6.29 3.62 -11.17
CA PRO A 157 -5.10 3.40 -11.99
C PRO A 157 -4.56 1.98 -11.82
N THR A 158 -4.62 1.39 -10.62
CA THR A 158 -4.20 -0.01 -10.39
C THR A 158 -4.98 -0.99 -11.28
N LEU A 159 -6.31 -0.88 -11.30
CA LEU A 159 -7.17 -1.73 -12.14
C LEU A 159 -6.97 -1.47 -13.64
N LYS A 160 -6.83 -0.20 -14.04
CA LYS A 160 -6.56 0.16 -15.44
C LYS A 160 -5.23 -0.43 -15.92
N VAL A 161 -4.16 -0.29 -15.13
CA VAL A 161 -2.86 -0.86 -15.44
C VAL A 161 -2.96 -2.39 -15.50
N ALA A 162 -3.49 -3.03 -14.46
CA ALA A 162 -3.58 -4.49 -14.42
C ALA A 162 -4.38 -5.07 -15.60
N LYS A 163 -5.52 -4.46 -15.97
CA LYS A 163 -6.31 -4.86 -17.14
C LYS A 163 -5.53 -4.66 -18.45
N GLY A 164 -4.86 -3.52 -18.59
CA GLY A 164 -3.99 -3.26 -19.73
C GLY A 164 -2.88 -4.29 -19.85
N GLN A 165 -2.25 -4.68 -18.73
CA GLN A 165 -1.21 -5.70 -18.70
C GLN A 165 -1.74 -7.08 -19.09
N LEU A 166 -2.88 -7.49 -18.56
CA LEU A 166 -3.52 -8.76 -18.91
C LEU A 166 -3.89 -8.86 -20.39
N SER A 167 -4.22 -7.74 -21.03
CA SER A 167 -4.51 -7.71 -22.46
C SER A 167 -3.27 -7.76 -23.36
N ARG A 168 -2.11 -7.34 -22.86
CA ARG A 168 -0.87 -7.21 -23.64
C ARG A 168 0.05 -8.42 -23.56
N HIS A 169 0.03 -9.12 -22.43
CA HIS A 169 0.91 -10.25 -22.19
C HIS A 169 0.12 -11.56 -22.28
N THR A 170 0.61 -12.49 -23.10
CA THR A 170 -0.05 -13.79 -23.36
C THR A 170 0.50 -14.94 -22.51
N SER A 171 1.62 -14.74 -21.79
CA SER A 171 2.19 -15.77 -20.91
C SER A 171 1.15 -16.21 -19.87
N PRO A 172 0.81 -17.52 -19.82
CA PRO A 172 -0.15 -18.05 -18.85
C PRO A 172 0.29 -17.80 -17.40
N GLU A 173 1.58 -17.89 -17.11
CA GLU A 173 2.18 -17.66 -15.78
C GLU A 173 1.94 -16.22 -15.33
N PHE A 174 2.26 -15.26 -16.20
CA PHE A 174 2.04 -13.84 -15.94
C PHE A 174 0.55 -13.55 -15.70
N GLN A 175 -0.33 -14.05 -16.58
CA GLN A 175 -1.77 -13.82 -16.44
C GLN A 175 -2.33 -14.44 -15.16
N ARG A 176 -1.89 -15.65 -14.78
CA ARG A 176 -2.28 -16.29 -13.52
C ARG A 176 -1.85 -15.45 -12.32
N LEU A 177 -0.62 -14.93 -12.32
CA LEU A 177 -0.11 -14.08 -11.25
C LEU A 177 -0.95 -12.81 -11.10
N CYS A 178 -1.19 -12.07 -12.19
CA CYS A 178 -1.92 -10.81 -12.10
C CYS A 178 -3.41 -11.01 -11.78
N LYS A 179 -4.05 -12.07 -12.30
CA LYS A 179 -5.43 -12.42 -11.94
C LYS A 179 -5.54 -12.77 -10.45
N ARG A 180 -4.62 -13.58 -9.91
CA ARG A 180 -4.55 -13.88 -8.47
C ARG A 180 -4.35 -12.61 -7.65
N GLY A 181 -3.48 -11.70 -8.10
CA GLY A 181 -3.28 -10.39 -7.48
C GLY A 181 -4.56 -9.57 -7.39
N LEU A 182 -5.32 -9.47 -8.50
CA LEU A 182 -6.60 -8.75 -8.53
C LEU A 182 -7.67 -9.38 -7.64
N VAL A 183 -7.77 -10.71 -7.63
CA VAL A 183 -8.70 -11.43 -6.76
C VAL A 183 -8.34 -11.21 -5.29
N THR A 184 -7.06 -11.32 -4.95
CA THR A 184 -6.55 -11.08 -3.58
C THR A 184 -6.81 -9.64 -3.14
N LEU A 185 -6.58 -8.66 -4.03
CA LEU A 185 -6.90 -7.26 -3.78
C LEU A 185 -8.40 -7.06 -3.51
N ALA A 186 -9.27 -7.70 -4.30
CA ALA A 186 -10.72 -7.61 -4.11
C ALA A 186 -11.12 -8.16 -2.72
N PHE A 187 -10.60 -9.32 -2.32
CA PHE A 187 -10.86 -9.87 -0.99
C PHE A 187 -10.30 -8.98 0.12
N ALA A 188 -9.12 -8.38 -0.05
CA ALA A 188 -8.58 -7.42 0.91
C ALA A 188 -9.56 -6.25 1.10
N LEU A 189 -10.02 -5.63 0.01
CA LEU A 189 -10.95 -4.51 0.06
C LEU A 189 -12.28 -4.89 0.73
N VAL A 190 -12.81 -6.09 0.43
CA VAL A 190 -14.02 -6.60 1.08
C VAL A 190 -13.81 -6.74 2.58
N SER A 191 -12.71 -7.37 3.02
CA SER A 191 -12.39 -7.51 4.45
C SER A 191 -12.31 -6.17 5.15
N TRP A 192 -11.63 -5.18 4.56
CA TRP A 192 -11.50 -3.83 5.10
C TRP A 192 -12.87 -3.13 5.25
N VAL A 193 -13.70 -3.18 4.20
CA VAL A 193 -15.05 -2.56 4.19
C VAL A 193 -15.97 -3.24 5.20
N CYS A 194 -15.95 -4.57 5.24
CA CYS A 194 -16.77 -5.36 6.16
C CYS A 194 -16.38 -5.10 7.62
N ASP A 195 -15.09 -5.01 7.93
CA ASP A 195 -14.61 -4.62 9.26
C ASP A 195 -15.12 -3.21 9.60
N ARG A 196 -14.86 -2.23 8.72
CA ARG A 196 -15.16 -0.83 9.02
C ARG A 196 -16.65 -0.52 9.19
N PHE A 197 -17.50 -1.07 8.31
CA PHE A 197 -18.91 -0.65 8.22
C PHE A 197 -19.90 -1.67 8.79
N ILE A 198 -19.49 -2.94 8.95
CA ILE A 198 -20.38 -4.02 9.41
C ILE A 198 -19.86 -4.62 10.73
N CYS A 199 -19.12 -3.82 11.51
CA CYS A 199 -18.43 -4.27 12.71
C CYS A 199 -19.33 -4.97 13.73
N SER A 200 -20.53 -4.43 13.96
CA SER A 200 -21.47 -4.98 14.94
C SER A 200 -21.85 -6.44 14.63
N PHE A 201 -21.96 -6.80 13.34
CA PHE A 201 -22.23 -8.18 12.92
C PHE A 201 -21.04 -9.10 13.24
N TRP A 202 -19.82 -8.68 12.90
CA TRP A 202 -18.61 -9.46 13.13
C TRP A 202 -18.33 -9.69 14.62
N LEU A 203 -18.66 -8.72 15.46
CA LEU A 203 -18.63 -8.86 16.91
C LEU A 203 -19.66 -9.88 17.42
N GLN A 204 -20.89 -9.87 16.88
CA GLN A 204 -21.95 -10.82 17.28
C GLN A 204 -21.61 -12.27 16.97
N ILE A 205 -20.89 -12.53 15.87
CA ILE A 205 -20.45 -13.89 15.51
C ILE A 205 -19.05 -14.23 16.05
N HIS A 206 -18.50 -13.40 16.94
CA HIS A 206 -17.18 -13.57 17.55
C HIS A 206 -16.02 -13.68 16.55
N PHE A 207 -16.08 -12.94 15.44
CA PHE A 207 -15.02 -12.89 14.42
C PHE A 207 -14.60 -11.45 14.02
N PRO A 208 -14.09 -10.63 14.95
CA PRO A 208 -13.73 -9.24 14.68
C PRO A 208 -12.31 -9.06 14.09
N TYR A 209 -11.86 -10.00 13.26
CA TYR A 209 -10.46 -10.07 12.79
C TYR A 209 -10.30 -9.82 11.29
N LEU A 210 -11.30 -9.19 10.65
CA LEU A 210 -11.27 -8.93 9.22
C LEU A 210 -10.20 -7.90 8.84
N HIS A 211 -9.93 -6.92 9.70
CA HIS A 211 -8.83 -5.98 9.47
C HIS A 211 -7.45 -6.67 9.47
N ALA A 212 -7.23 -7.65 10.37
CA ALA A 212 -6.01 -8.45 10.36
C ALA A 212 -5.87 -9.27 9.06
N ILE A 213 -6.98 -9.82 8.55
CA ILE A 213 -7.01 -10.49 7.25
C ILE A 213 -6.69 -9.51 6.12
N TRP A 214 -7.17 -8.27 6.21
CA TRP A 214 -6.83 -7.23 5.23
C TRP A 214 -5.31 -7.00 5.16
N HIS A 215 -4.59 -6.87 6.28
CA HIS A 215 -3.12 -6.70 6.28
C HIS A 215 -2.40 -7.79 5.48
N VAL A 216 -2.77 -9.05 5.72
CA VAL A 216 -2.13 -10.19 5.04
C VAL A 216 -2.47 -10.19 3.55
N LEU A 217 -3.76 -10.00 3.20
CA LEU A 217 -4.20 -10.01 1.81
C LEU A 217 -3.65 -8.82 1.02
N ILE A 218 -3.60 -7.62 1.60
CA ILE A 218 -3.07 -6.44 0.92
C ILE A 218 -1.56 -6.54 0.69
N ALA A 219 -0.81 -7.13 1.63
CA ALA A 219 0.61 -7.42 1.44
C ALA A 219 0.84 -8.39 0.27
N ILE A 220 0.07 -9.48 0.21
CA ILE A 220 0.14 -10.46 -0.89
C ILE A 220 -0.25 -9.82 -2.22
N ALA A 221 -1.34 -9.05 -2.26
CA ALA A 221 -1.82 -8.39 -3.46
C ALA A 221 -0.80 -7.36 -3.98
N THR A 222 -0.22 -6.56 -3.08
CA THR A 222 0.81 -5.55 -3.40
C THR A 222 2.06 -6.21 -3.99
N TYR A 223 2.50 -7.33 -3.41
CA TYR A 223 3.60 -8.12 -3.98
C TYR A 223 3.27 -8.65 -5.38
N GLN A 224 2.15 -9.34 -5.55
CA GLN A 224 1.78 -9.97 -6.83
C GLN A 224 1.60 -8.93 -7.95
N LEU A 225 0.87 -7.86 -7.68
CA LEU A 225 0.63 -6.78 -8.65
C LEU A 225 1.91 -5.95 -8.89
N GLY A 226 2.72 -5.72 -7.86
CA GLY A 226 4.02 -5.05 -7.98
C GLY A 226 4.98 -5.83 -8.88
N VAL A 227 5.04 -7.16 -8.75
CA VAL A 227 5.81 -8.03 -9.65
C VAL A 227 5.28 -8.00 -11.08
N CYS A 228 3.96 -8.05 -11.27
CA CYS A 228 3.34 -7.89 -12.60
C CYS A 228 3.74 -6.56 -13.26
N CYS A 229 3.66 -5.47 -12.51
CA CYS A 229 4.05 -4.14 -12.95
C CYS A 229 5.54 -4.08 -13.29
N SER A 230 6.40 -4.62 -12.43
CA SER A 230 7.85 -4.67 -12.62
C SER A 230 8.23 -5.47 -13.87
N TYR A 231 7.68 -6.67 -14.02
CA TYR A 231 7.92 -7.53 -15.17
C TYR A 231 7.53 -6.86 -16.48
N SER A 232 6.31 -6.31 -16.55
CA SER A 232 5.91 -5.59 -17.76
C SER A 232 6.81 -4.39 -18.03
N TYR A 233 7.17 -3.64 -17.00
CA TYR A 233 8.00 -2.45 -17.17
C TYR A 233 9.37 -2.83 -17.75
N ALA A 234 10.01 -3.86 -17.20
CA ALA A 234 11.27 -4.39 -17.70
C ALA A 234 11.17 -4.75 -19.19
N LEU A 235 10.14 -5.49 -19.61
CA LEU A 235 9.94 -5.87 -21.01
C LEU A 235 9.80 -4.66 -21.95
N HIS A 236 9.17 -3.58 -21.52
CA HIS A 236 9.01 -2.38 -22.34
C HIS A 236 10.28 -1.52 -22.39
N SER A 237 11.14 -1.62 -21.37
CA SER A 237 12.39 -0.85 -21.26
C SER A 237 13.61 -1.60 -21.76
N SER A 238 13.53 -2.91 -21.99
CA SER A 238 14.58 -3.67 -22.66
C SER A 238 14.76 -3.17 -24.10
N PRO A 239 16.01 -2.99 -24.58
CA PRO A 239 16.24 -2.74 -26.00
C PRO A 239 15.62 -3.88 -26.79
N LYS A 240 14.83 -3.58 -27.83
CA LYS A 240 14.44 -4.61 -28.79
C LYS A 240 15.73 -5.12 -29.42
N THR A 241 16.11 -6.36 -29.12
CA THR A 241 17.11 -7.07 -29.91
C THR A 241 16.50 -7.27 -31.28
N ASN A 242 16.91 -6.44 -32.24
CA ASN A 242 16.65 -6.67 -33.66
C ASN A 242 17.41 -7.91 -34.12
#